data_AF-A0A533UB58-F1
#
_entry.id   AF-A0A533UB58-F1
#
_cell.length_a   1.000
_cell.length_b   1.000
_cell.length_c   1.000
_cell.angle_alpha   90.00
_cell.angle_beta   90.00
_cell.angle_gamma   90.00
#
_symmetry.space_group_name_H-M   'P 1'
#
loop_
_entity.id
_entity.type
_entity.pdbx_description
1 polymer ?
#
loop_
_entity_poly.entity_id
_entity_poly.type
_entity_poly.pdbx_seq_one_letter_code
_entity_poly.pdbx_strand_id
1 'polypeptide(L)'
;MVSCEICGNRITDLVEKVLVEGNLLTVCKTCSKRGKPSIHQPSAQKKSFYGPKKMLKPDKITFDDSIILVNNYSELIRESRMTRGLSHEQLGLVLKERASLIRKIESGSLKPDEVLTKKLERFFRIKLYTEVDSSE
;
A
#
# COMPACT_ATOMS: atom_id res chain seq x y z
N MET A 1 -29.52 -31.20 10.30
CA MET A 1 -28.35 -32.02 10.68
C MET A 1 -27.35 -31.96 9.55
N VAL A 2 -26.11 -31.54 9.83
CA VAL A 2 -25.04 -31.49 8.82
C VAL A 2 -24.22 -32.77 8.94
N SER A 3 -23.98 -33.45 7.83
CA SER A 3 -23.13 -34.65 7.77
C SER A 3 -21.74 -34.31 7.25
N CYS A 4 -20.72 -34.99 7.76
CA CYS A 4 -19.37 -34.87 7.26
C CYS A 4 -19.23 -35.58 5.92
N GLU A 5 -18.71 -34.89 4.91
CA GLU A 5 -18.54 -35.43 3.55
C GLU A 5 -17.35 -36.39 3.41
N ILE A 6 -16.49 -36.49 4.44
CA ILE A 6 -15.35 -37.42 4.47
C ILE A 6 -15.68 -38.72 5.22
N CYS A 7 -16.39 -38.65 6.35
CA CYS A 7 -16.65 -39.82 7.19
C CYS A 7 -18.13 -40.17 7.37
N GLY A 8 -19.05 -39.39 6.77
CA GLY A 8 -20.50 -39.63 6.87
C GLY A 8 -21.12 -39.32 8.23
N ASN A 9 -20.31 -39.06 9.27
CA ASN A 9 -20.82 -38.81 10.62
C ASN A 9 -21.61 -37.51 10.69
N ARG A 10 -22.65 -37.50 11.53
CA ARG A 10 -23.41 -36.30 11.84
C ARG A 10 -22.56 -35.36 12.70
N ILE A 11 -22.46 -34.11 12.26
CA ILE A 11 -21.71 -33.06 12.96
C ILE A 11 -22.67 -32.40 13.96
N THR A 12 -22.36 -32.51 15.25
CA THR A 12 -23.12 -31.90 16.35
C THR A 12 -22.49 -30.59 16.84
N ASP A 13 -21.17 -30.47 16.73
CA ASP A 13 -20.43 -29.44 17.48
C ASP A 13 -19.88 -28.32 16.58
N LEU A 14 -18.86 -28.61 15.77
CA LEU A 14 -18.16 -27.63 14.94
C LEU A 14 -18.02 -28.14 13.51
N VAL A 15 -18.53 -27.33 12.58
CA VAL A 15 -18.44 -27.56 11.15
C VAL A 15 -17.23 -26.80 10.62
N GLU A 16 -16.28 -27.53 10.02
CA GLU A 16 -15.13 -26.92 9.34
C GLU A 16 -15.25 -27.14 7.82
N LYS A 17 -14.81 -26.15 7.06
CA LYS A 17 -14.80 -26.18 5.60
C LYS A 17 -13.37 -26.37 5.13
N VAL A 18 -13.09 -27.48 4.44
CA VAL A 18 -11.75 -27.84 3.98
C VAL A 18 -11.77 -28.02 2.48
N LEU A 19 -10.73 -27.50 1.81
CA LEU A 19 -10.55 -27.67 0.38
C LEU A 19 -9.83 -29.00 0.12
N VAL A 20 -10.50 -29.94 -0.56
CA VAL A 20 -9.94 -31.24 -0.95
C VAL A 20 -10.09 -31.36 -2.47
N GLU A 21 -8.95 -31.52 -3.17
CA GLU A 21 -8.92 -31.70 -4.65
C GLU A 21 -9.66 -30.62 -5.44
N GLY A 22 -9.68 -29.38 -4.93
CA GLY A 22 -10.35 -28.23 -5.56
C GLY A 22 -11.81 -28.04 -5.16
N ASN A 23 -12.41 -29.00 -4.44
CA ASN A 23 -13.77 -28.89 -3.93
C ASN A 23 -13.79 -28.53 -2.44
N LEU A 24 -14.70 -27.64 -2.06
CA LEU A 24 -14.86 -27.19 -0.69
C LEU A 24 -15.84 -28.12 0.01
N LEU A 25 -15.31 -28.97 0.90
CA LEU A 25 -16.07 -29.98 1.62
C LEU A 25 -16.37 -29.56 3.06
N THR A 26 -17.52 -30.01 3.54
CA THR A 26 -17.98 -29.80 4.91
C THR A 26 -17.61 -31.00 5.77
N VAL A 27 -16.75 -30.77 6.77
CA VAL A 27 -16.13 -31.85 7.53
C VAL A 27 -16.20 -31.64 9.03
N CYS A 28 -16.16 -32.74 9.78
CA CYS A 28 -16.05 -32.68 11.24
C CYS A 28 -14.61 -32.35 11.68
N LYS A 29 -14.47 -31.86 12.91
CA LYS A 29 -13.18 -31.50 13.54
C LYS A 29 -12.11 -32.60 13.51
N THR A 30 -12.51 -33.88 13.45
CA THR A 30 -11.58 -35.00 13.36
C THR A 30 -11.08 -35.21 11.92
N CYS A 31 -11.93 -35.00 10.92
CA CYS A 31 -11.56 -35.12 9.51
C CYS A 31 -10.75 -33.92 9.01
N SER A 32 -10.99 -32.71 9.55
CA SER A 32 -10.17 -31.54 9.21
C SER A 32 -8.70 -31.68 9.61
N LYS A 33 -8.41 -32.45 10.67
CA LYS A 33 -7.04 -32.70 11.15
C LYS A 33 -6.27 -33.78 10.37
N ARG A 34 -6.97 -34.63 9.62
CA ARG A 34 -6.35 -35.74 8.84
C ARG A 34 -5.90 -35.29 7.44
N GLY A 35 -6.32 -34.11 7.00
CA GLY A 35 -5.80 -33.42 5.81
C GLY A 35 -4.87 -32.25 6.18
N LYS A 36 -4.20 -31.67 5.19
CA LYS A 36 -3.47 -30.39 5.38
C LYS A 36 -4.50 -29.30 5.69
N PRO A 37 -4.41 -28.56 6.81
CA PRO A 37 -5.39 -27.54 7.15
C PRO A 37 -5.34 -26.40 6.13
N SER A 38 -6.46 -26.12 5.47
CA SER A 38 -6.66 -24.83 4.79
C SER A 38 -6.75 -23.77 5.88
N ILE A 39 -5.70 -22.94 5.99
CA ILE A 39 -5.63 -21.80 6.90
C ILE A 39 -6.64 -20.77 6.38
N HIS A 40 -7.91 -20.92 6.75
CA HIS A 40 -8.83 -19.80 6.74
C HIS A 40 -8.54 -18.95 7.97
N GLN A 41 -7.63 -17.99 7.80
CA GLN A 41 -7.71 -16.74 8.53
C GLN A 41 -9.11 -16.15 8.29
N PRO A 42 -9.89 -15.86 9.34
CA PRO A 42 -11.01 -14.96 9.21
C PRO A 42 -10.45 -13.53 9.14
N SER A 43 -10.08 -13.09 7.93
CA SER A 43 -9.97 -11.67 7.64
C SER A 43 -11.38 -11.11 7.45
N ALA A 44 -11.98 -10.58 8.51
CA ALA A 44 -12.89 -9.43 8.42
C ALA A 44 -13.41 -8.99 9.80
N GLN A 45 -13.23 -7.70 10.07
CA GLN A 45 -14.12 -6.83 10.83
C GLN A 45 -13.99 -6.80 12.37
N LYS A 46 -13.10 -5.91 12.80
CA LYS A 46 -13.37 -4.78 13.71
C LYS A 46 -14.69 -4.87 14.51
N LYS A 47 -14.61 -5.08 15.83
CA LYS A 47 -15.48 -4.38 16.79
C LYS A 47 -14.72 -4.02 18.08
N SER A 48 -14.64 -2.71 18.28
CA SER A 48 -14.53 -1.94 19.54
C SER A 48 -13.68 -2.48 20.69
N PHE A 49 -12.43 -2.01 20.76
CA PHE A 49 -11.78 -1.82 22.05
C PHE A 49 -12.18 -0.43 22.57
N TYR A 50 -13.04 -0.42 23.59
CA TYR A 50 -13.18 0.70 24.51
C TYR A 50 -11.89 0.82 25.32
N GLY A 51 -10.90 1.52 24.75
CA GLY A 51 -9.76 2.05 25.47
C GLY A 51 -9.83 3.58 25.44
N PRO A 52 -9.50 4.30 26.53
CA PRO A 52 -9.58 5.75 26.56
C PRO A 52 -8.66 6.32 25.48
N LYS A 53 -9.26 7.01 24.50
CA LYS A 53 -8.52 7.66 23.41
C LYS A 53 -7.63 8.75 24.01
N LYS A 54 -6.32 8.49 24.08
CA LYS A 54 -5.33 9.56 24.19
C LYS A 54 -5.54 10.50 23.02
N MET A 55 -5.70 11.77 23.37
CA MET A 55 -5.89 12.91 22.47
C MET A 55 -4.79 12.92 21.40
N LEU A 56 -5.17 12.68 20.15
CA LEU A 56 -4.39 13.14 19.01
C LEU A 56 -5.02 14.47 18.63
N LYS A 57 -4.30 15.55 18.95
CA LYS A 57 -4.61 16.90 18.46
C LYS A 57 -4.75 16.80 16.93
N PRO A 58 -5.73 17.48 16.30
CA PRO A 58 -5.66 17.66 14.87
C PRO A 58 -4.37 18.41 14.58
N ASP A 59 -3.45 17.76 13.86
CA ASP A 59 -2.35 18.47 13.23
C ASP A 59 -2.96 19.62 12.44
N LYS A 60 -2.57 20.84 12.80
CA LYS A 60 -2.90 22.02 12.03
C LYS A 60 -2.40 21.76 10.62
N ILE A 61 -3.33 21.59 9.68
CA ILE A 61 -3.03 21.63 8.26
C ILE A 61 -2.55 23.05 7.99
N THR A 62 -1.24 23.28 8.07
CA THR A 62 -0.61 24.44 7.47
C THR A 62 -0.58 24.15 5.98
N PHE A 63 -1.55 24.71 5.26
CA PHE A 63 -1.45 24.89 3.83
C PHE A 63 -0.27 25.84 3.61
N ASP A 64 0.91 25.28 3.39
CA ASP A 64 2.06 26.05 2.94
C ASP A 64 1.92 26.22 1.41
N ASP A 65 1.06 27.16 1.03
CA ASP A 65 0.77 27.55 -0.35
C ASP A 65 1.91 28.38 -0.98
N SER A 66 3.12 28.35 -0.42
CA SER A 66 4.23 29.19 -0.87
C SER A 66 5.16 28.53 -1.90
N ILE A 67 4.94 27.24 -2.24
CA ILE A 67 5.81 26.51 -3.17
C ILE A 67 5.02 25.95 -4.37
N ILE A 68 5.06 26.70 -5.47
CA ILE A 68 4.49 26.31 -6.76
C ILE A 68 5.43 25.30 -7.42
N LEU A 69 4.92 24.09 -7.64
CA LEU A 69 5.62 23.07 -8.41
C LEU A 69 5.53 23.42 -9.89
N VAL A 70 6.66 23.40 -10.61
CA VAL A 70 6.70 23.70 -12.04
C VAL A 70 5.75 22.75 -12.78
N ASN A 71 4.84 23.26 -13.61
CA ASN A 71 3.82 22.45 -14.29
C ASN A 71 4.38 21.22 -15.04
N ASN A 72 5.64 21.27 -15.50
CA ASN A 72 6.35 20.19 -16.20
C ASN A 72 7.28 19.33 -15.32
N TYR A 73 7.11 19.31 -14.00
CA TYR A 73 7.94 18.51 -13.10
C TYR A 73 7.98 17.02 -13.46
N SER A 74 6.85 16.47 -13.93
CA SER A 74 6.71 15.06 -14.31
C SER A 74 7.58 14.71 -15.51
N GLU A 75 7.58 15.56 -16.54
CA GLU A 75 8.40 15.40 -17.73
C GLU A 75 9.89 15.56 -17.42
N LEU A 76 10.25 16.59 -16.63
CA LEU A 76 11.64 16.83 -16.23
C LEU A 76 12.25 15.65 -15.47
N ILE A 77 11.49 15.05 -14.54
CA ILE A 77 11.94 13.87 -13.78
C ILE A 77 12.07 12.67 -14.72
N ARG A 78 11.11 12.48 -15.62
CA ARG A 78 11.12 11.38 -16.58
C ARG A 78 12.30 11.49 -17.54
N GLU A 79 12.56 12.67 -18.09
CA GLU A 79 13.69 12.94 -18.97
C GLU A 79 15.01 12.70 -18.23
N SER A 80 15.16 13.29 -17.03
CA SER A 80 16.36 13.12 -16.21
C SER A 80 16.63 11.65 -15.86
N ARG A 81 15.58 10.86 -15.60
CA ARG A 81 15.68 9.42 -15.40
C ARG A 81 16.12 8.69 -16.67
N MET A 82 15.54 9.04 -17.82
CA MET A 82 15.87 8.44 -19.12
C MET A 82 17.30 8.74 -19.57
N THR A 83 17.77 9.99 -19.42
CA THR A 83 19.16 10.37 -19.73
C THR A 83 20.17 9.56 -18.92
N ARG A 84 19.81 9.17 -17.69
CA ARG A 84 20.66 8.33 -16.82
C ARG A 84 20.41 6.83 -16.96
N GLY A 85 19.45 6.42 -17.80
CA GLY A 85 19.13 5.00 -18.02
C GLY A 85 18.62 4.25 -16.79
N LEU A 86 18.06 4.96 -15.79
CA LEU A 86 17.65 4.35 -14.52
C LEU A 86 16.23 3.78 -14.61
N SER A 87 16.01 2.60 -14.05
CA SER A 87 14.65 2.09 -13.82
C SER A 87 13.96 2.81 -12.65
N HIS A 88 12.63 2.75 -12.57
CA HIS A 88 11.88 3.30 -11.42
C HIS A 88 12.28 2.67 -10.09
N GLU A 89 12.67 1.38 -10.11
CA GLU A 89 13.11 0.65 -8.93
C GLU A 89 14.50 1.11 -8.48
N GLN A 90 15.41 1.30 -9.43
CA GLN A 90 16.75 1.81 -9.15
C GLN A 90 16.71 3.24 -8.62
N LEU A 91 15.89 4.11 -9.22
CA LEU A 91 15.70 5.48 -8.73
C LEU A 91 15.09 5.47 -7.33
N GLY A 92 14.12 4.58 -7.08
CA GLY A 92 13.54 4.36 -5.75
C GLY A 92 14.56 3.94 -4.71
N LEU A 93 15.44 2.98 -5.05
CA LEU A 93 16.52 2.53 -4.19
C LEU A 93 17.48 3.66 -3.81
N VAL A 94 17.87 4.49 -4.78
CA VAL A 94 18.79 5.62 -4.55
C VAL A 94 18.16 6.69 -3.67
N LEU A 95 16.89 7.02 -3.92
CA LEU A 95 16.17 8.06 -3.16
C LEU A 95 15.60 7.54 -1.82
N LYS A 96 15.66 6.22 -1.59
CA LYS A 96 15.03 5.48 -0.49
C LYS A 96 13.50 5.62 -0.49
N GLU A 97 12.90 5.51 -1.67
CA GLU A 97 11.48 5.73 -1.91
C GLU A 97 10.87 4.56 -2.70
N ARG A 98 9.56 4.37 -2.58
CA ARG A 98 8.87 3.29 -3.28
C ARG A 98 8.79 3.58 -4.78
N ALA A 99 9.09 2.59 -5.61
CA ALA A 99 9.00 2.71 -7.07
C ALA A 99 7.60 3.11 -7.56
N SER A 100 6.54 2.64 -6.88
CA SER A 100 5.15 3.02 -7.19
C SER A 100 4.88 4.51 -6.98
N LEU A 101 5.57 5.14 -6.02
CA LEU A 101 5.43 6.57 -5.74
C LEU A 101 6.11 7.38 -6.86
N ILE A 102 7.31 6.97 -7.28
CA ILE A 102 8.02 7.59 -8.41
C ILE A 102 7.19 7.49 -9.70
N ARG A 103 6.58 6.34 -9.99
CA ARG A 103 5.69 6.18 -11.15
C ARG A 103 4.54 7.18 -11.17
N LYS A 104 3.92 7.42 -10.00
CA LYS A 104 2.81 8.39 -9.87
C LYS A 104 3.26 9.84 -10.05
N ILE A 105 4.50 10.14 -9.70
CA ILE A 105 5.10 11.47 -9.90
C ILE A 105 5.44 11.68 -11.37
N GLU A 106 6.06 10.70 -12.03
CA GLU A 106 6.33 10.76 -13.48
C GLU A 106 5.04 10.81 -14.33
N SER A 107 3.92 10.28 -13.83
CA SER A 107 2.61 10.40 -14.49
C SER A 107 1.86 11.69 -14.16
N GLY A 108 2.42 12.56 -13.31
CA GLY A 108 1.78 13.80 -12.85
C GLY A 108 0.55 13.60 -11.95
N SER A 109 0.27 12.36 -11.54
CA SER A 109 -0.89 12.02 -10.73
C SER A 109 -0.70 12.31 -9.24
N LEU A 110 0.55 12.53 -8.81
CA LEU A 110 0.91 12.81 -7.43
C LEU A 110 1.98 13.89 -7.36
N LYS A 111 1.73 14.92 -6.55
CA LYS A 111 2.72 15.95 -6.20
C LYS A 111 3.83 15.31 -5.35
N PRO A 112 5.12 15.44 -5.70
CA PRO A 112 6.21 15.01 -4.85
C PRO A 112 6.22 15.79 -3.54
N ASP A 113 6.53 15.10 -2.45
CA ASP A 113 6.75 15.71 -1.13
C ASP A 113 7.99 16.61 -1.16
N GLU A 114 8.04 17.65 -0.33
CA GLU A 114 9.13 18.64 -0.35
C GLU A 114 10.51 17.97 -0.13
N VAL A 115 10.54 16.99 0.78
CA VAL A 115 11.73 16.18 1.05
C VAL A 115 12.17 15.40 -0.20
N LEU A 116 11.21 14.82 -0.92
CA LEU A 116 11.45 14.03 -2.11
C LEU A 116 11.93 14.90 -3.27
N THR A 117 11.33 16.07 -3.44
CA THR A 117 11.73 17.06 -4.43
C THR A 117 13.17 17.51 -4.19
N LYS A 118 13.54 17.87 -2.95
CA LYS A 118 14.93 18.23 -2.60
C LYS A 118 15.93 17.11 -2.91
N LYS A 119 15.55 15.84 -2.69
CA LYS A 119 16.40 14.69 -3.06
C LYS A 119 16.55 14.58 -4.57
N LEU A 120 15.46 14.75 -5.33
CA LEU A 120 15.47 14.72 -6.80
C LEU A 120 16.31 15.85 -7.39
N GLU A 121 16.17 17.07 -6.88
CA GLU A 121 16.97 18.23 -7.29
C GLU A 121 18.45 17.99 -7.05
N ARG A 122 18.84 17.44 -5.89
CA ARG A 122 20.24 17.11 -5.60
C ARG A 122 20.77 15.99 -6.49
N PHE A 123 19.95 14.97 -6.75
CA PHE A 123 20.35 13.81 -7.53
C PHE A 123 20.51 14.14 -9.02
N PHE A 124 19.52 14.81 -9.59
CA PHE A 124 19.47 15.16 -11.01
C PHE A 124 20.12 16.51 -11.33
N ARG A 125 20.40 17.36 -10.32
CA ARG A 125 20.92 18.73 -10.45
C ARG A 125 19.98 19.64 -11.27
N ILE A 126 18.68 19.42 -11.12
CA ILE A 126 17.61 20.21 -11.75
C ILE A 126 16.89 21.05 -10.69
N LYS A 127 16.20 22.11 -11.10
CA LYS A 127 15.29 22.88 -10.23
C LYS A 127 13.86 22.46 -10.52
N LEU A 128 13.14 21.95 -9.52
CA LEU A 128 11.75 21.46 -9.62
C LEU A 128 10.76 22.44 -8.99
N TYR A 129 11.19 23.26 -8.05
CA TYR A 129 10.40 24.39 -7.53
C TYR A 129 10.86 25.72 -8.13
N THR A 130 9.90 26.59 -8.43
CA THR A 130 10.16 28.02 -8.64
C THR A 130 9.68 28.75 -7.40
N GLU A 131 10.51 29.66 -6.89
CA GLU A 131 10.04 30.63 -5.90
C GLU A 131 9.00 31.51 -6.61
N VAL A 132 7.90 31.79 -5.93
CA VAL A 132 6.96 32.81 -6.39
C VAL A 132 7.66 34.13 -6.13
N ASP A 133 8.28 34.71 -7.16
CA ASP A 133 8.68 36.11 -7.13
C ASP A 133 7.41 36.91 -6.84
N SER A 134 7.25 37.30 -5.57
CA SER A 134 6.22 38.24 -5.12
C SER A 134 6.67 39.64 -5.51
N SER A 135 6.82 39.85 -6.81
CA SER A 135 7.20 41.10 -7.44
C SER A 135 6.07 41.53 -8.38
N GLU A 136 4.93 41.92 -7.81
CA GLU A 136 4.15 43.12 -8.19
C GLU A 136 3.06 43.42 -7.15
#